data_AF-A0A6N8BX39-F1
#
_entry.id   AF-A0A6N8BX39-F1
#
_cell.length_a   1.000
_cell.length_b   1.000
_cell.length_c   1.000
_cell.angle_alpha   90.00
_cell.angle_beta   90.00
_cell.angle_gamma   90.00
#
_symmetry.space_group_name_H-M   'P 1'
#
loop_
_entity.id
_entity.type
_entity.pdbx_description
1 polymer ?
#
loop_
_entity_poly.entity_id
_entity_poly.type
_entity_poly.pdbx_seq_one_letter_code
_entity_poly.pdbx_strand_id
1 'polypeptide(L)'
;MPIPNAKTSITEFRRRYGTTERRRYLLAALDREIANLLSFGTRIQIFVFGSFLTKKPEPGDIDLLVRGHANTPFAPYNSVCPGDIQVKSSFSVMGSRSYSRSEIVEKFNGDHKNVKNGIFINEDGVTELILEAAEDTAAPQ
;
A
#
# COMPACT_ATOMS: atom_id res chain seq x y z
N MET A 1 -21.29 -1.96 10.13
CA MET A 1 -20.85 -3.08 9.28
C MET A 1 -19.34 -3.18 9.41
N PRO A 2 -18.80 -4.13 10.20
CA PRO A 2 -17.37 -4.37 10.23
C PRO A 2 -16.95 -4.98 8.88
N ILE A 3 -15.84 -4.52 8.31
CA ILE A 3 -15.31 -5.05 7.06
C ILE A 3 -14.42 -6.26 7.40
N PRO A 4 -14.69 -7.47 6.87
CA PRO A 4 -14.01 -8.68 7.30
C PRO A 4 -12.58 -8.78 6.75
N ASN A 5 -11.62 -8.94 7.67
CA ASN A 5 -10.53 -9.92 7.77
C ASN A 5 -9.66 -10.36 6.55
N ALA A 6 -9.98 -10.12 5.28
CA ALA A 6 -9.30 -10.76 4.16
C ALA A 6 -8.27 -9.85 3.45
N LYS A 7 -7.11 -10.45 3.09
CA LYS A 7 -6.27 -9.95 1.99
C LYS A 7 -7.19 -9.62 0.81
N THR A 8 -7.21 -8.37 0.39
CA THR A 8 -8.16 -7.91 -0.62
C THR A 8 -7.43 -7.85 -1.96
N SER A 9 -8.04 -8.38 -3.02
CA SER A 9 -7.49 -8.22 -4.36
C SER A 9 -7.59 -6.75 -4.78
N ILE A 10 -6.69 -6.27 -5.63
CA ILE A 10 -6.75 -4.90 -6.13
C ILE A 10 -8.09 -4.62 -6.85
N THR A 11 -8.65 -5.61 -7.54
CA THR A 11 -9.96 -5.53 -8.19
C THR A 11 -11.08 -5.28 -7.17
N GLU A 12 -11.10 -6.03 -6.07
CA GLU A 12 -12.10 -5.85 -5.02
C GLU A 12 -11.93 -4.52 -4.29
N PHE A 13 -10.68 -4.11 -4.06
CA PHE A 13 -10.36 -2.81 -3.49
C PHE A 13 -10.92 -1.67 -4.35
N ARG A 14 -10.68 -1.72 -5.67
CA ARG A 14 -11.22 -0.75 -6.63
C ARG A 14 -12.74 -0.75 -6.65
N ARG A 15 -13.37 -1.92 -6.64
CA ARG A 15 -14.84 -2.04 -6.60
C ARG A 15 -15.43 -1.38 -5.36
N ARG A 16 -14.82 -1.62 -4.19
CA ARG A 16 -15.30 -1.09 -2.91
C ARG A 16 -15.09 0.42 -2.79
N TYR A 17 -13.95 0.93 -3.21
CA TYR A 17 -13.56 2.33 -2.95
C TYR A 17 -13.66 3.26 -4.15
N GLY A 18 -13.89 2.76 -5.37
CA GLY A 18 -13.99 3.56 -6.61
C GLY A 18 -15.35 4.20 -6.89
N THR A 19 -16.08 4.59 -5.84
CA THR A 19 -17.48 5.03 -5.96
C THR A 19 -17.63 6.44 -6.53
N THR A 20 -16.65 7.32 -6.34
CA THR A 20 -16.66 8.69 -6.85
C THR A 20 -15.57 8.90 -7.92
N GLU A 21 -15.71 9.96 -8.71
CA GLU A 21 -14.70 10.32 -9.72
C GLU A 21 -13.34 10.59 -9.10
N ARG A 22 -13.27 11.36 -8.00
CA ARG A 22 -12.03 11.60 -7.27
C ARG A 22 -11.37 10.30 -6.80
N ARG A 23 -12.16 9.36 -6.27
CA ARG A 23 -11.64 8.07 -5.83
C ARG A 23 -11.15 7.21 -6.98
N ARG A 24 -11.83 7.21 -8.13
CA ARG A 24 -11.37 6.53 -9.36
C ARG A 24 -10.07 7.12 -9.88
N TYR A 25 -9.95 8.44 -9.88
CA TYR A 25 -8.70 9.13 -10.23
C TYR A 25 -7.54 8.70 -9.32
N LEU A 26 -7.76 8.68 -7.99
CA LEU A 26 -6.74 8.25 -7.03
C LEU A 26 -6.38 6.77 -7.19
N LEU A 27 -7.35 5.90 -7.51
CA LEU A 27 -7.08 4.49 -7.81
C LEU A 27 -6.22 4.32 -9.08
N ALA A 28 -6.43 5.15 -10.11
CA ALA A 28 -5.55 5.15 -11.28
C ALA A 28 -4.12 5.64 -10.93
N ALA A 29 -3.98 6.60 -10.01
CA ALA A 29 -2.68 6.99 -9.47
C ALA A 29 -2.02 5.84 -8.68
N LEU A 30 -2.80 5.11 -7.86
CA LEU A 30 -2.35 3.93 -7.14
C LEU A 30 -1.85 2.84 -8.08
N ASP A 31 -2.53 2.62 -9.21
CA ASP A 31 -2.12 1.60 -10.19
C ASP A 31 -0.75 1.90 -10.80
N ARG A 32 -0.49 3.17 -11.14
CA ARG A 32 0.83 3.62 -11.61
C ARG A 32 1.90 3.49 -10.53
N GLU A 33 1.55 3.82 -9.29
CA GLU A 33 2.47 3.70 -8.17
C GLU A 33 2.82 2.24 -7.86
N ILE A 34 1.84 1.34 -7.91
CA ILE A 34 2.05 -0.12 -7.77
C ILE A 34 3.01 -0.63 -8.84
N ALA A 35 2.81 -0.26 -10.10
CA ALA A 35 3.71 -0.65 -11.18
C ALA A 35 5.14 -0.16 -10.94
N ASN A 36 5.30 1.08 -10.47
CA ASN A 36 6.59 1.62 -10.06
C ASN A 36 7.20 0.82 -8.91
N LEU A 37 6.45 0.53 -7.85
CA LEU A 37 6.92 -0.25 -6.69
C LEU A 37 7.36 -1.67 -7.07
N LEU A 38 6.64 -2.33 -7.97
CA LEU A 38 6.98 -3.66 -8.48
C LEU A 38 8.25 -3.65 -9.34
N SER A 39 8.63 -2.53 -9.95
CA SER A 39 9.91 -2.43 -10.68
C SER A 39 11.13 -2.55 -9.75
N PHE A 40 10.97 -2.28 -8.45
CA PHE A 40 12.03 -2.38 -7.45
C PHE A 40 12.08 -3.75 -6.74
N GLY A 41 11.04 -4.58 -6.86
CA GLY A 41 10.94 -5.79 -6.05
C GLY A 41 10.03 -6.88 -6.61
N THR A 42 10.40 -8.13 -6.33
CA THR A 42 9.66 -9.35 -6.76
C THR A 42 8.34 -9.55 -6.02
N ARG A 43 8.24 -9.06 -4.79
CA ARG A 43 7.03 -9.17 -3.95
C ARG A 43 6.90 -7.97 -3.03
N ILE A 44 5.73 -7.34 -3.06
CA ILE A 44 5.40 -6.20 -2.21
C ILE A 44 4.10 -6.44 -1.44
N GLN A 45 4.11 -6.03 -0.18
CA GLN A 45 2.98 -5.98 0.72
C GLN A 45 2.63 -4.51 0.92
N ILE A 46 1.41 -4.13 0.54
CA ILE A 46 0.91 -2.77 0.62
C ILE A 46 -0.24 -2.73 1.62
N PHE A 47 -0.17 -1.79 2.55
CA PHE A 47 -1.22 -1.50 3.50
C PHE A 47 -1.74 -0.10 3.21
N VAL A 48 -2.98 -0.02 2.75
CA VAL A 48 -3.67 1.25 2.55
C VAL A 48 -4.32 1.65 3.86
N PHE A 49 -4.22 2.92 4.24
CA PHE A 49 -4.83 3.47 5.44
C PHE A 49 -5.25 4.93 5.23
N GLY A 50 -5.65 5.60 6.31
CA GLY A 50 -5.92 7.03 6.28
C GLY A 50 -7.26 7.39 5.65
N SER A 51 -7.38 8.63 5.19
CA SER A 51 -8.67 9.24 4.86
C SER A 51 -9.38 8.56 3.68
N PHE A 52 -8.63 7.91 2.78
CA PHE A 52 -9.16 7.18 1.65
C PHE A 52 -10.10 6.03 2.05
N LEU A 53 -9.81 5.31 3.14
CA LEU A 53 -10.66 4.20 3.59
C LEU A 53 -11.93 4.63 4.33
N THR A 54 -12.02 5.91 4.68
CA THR A 54 -13.17 6.46 5.41
C THR A 54 -14.35 6.76 4.49
N LYS A 55 -15.47 7.24 5.06
CA LYS A 55 -16.64 7.73 4.32
C LYS A 55 -16.46 9.12 3.70
N LYS A 56 -15.27 9.73 3.80
CA LYS A 56 -15.00 11.04 3.20
C LYS A 56 -15.26 10.95 1.67
N PRO A 57 -16.13 11.80 1.10
CA PRO A 57 -16.50 11.69 -0.31
C PRO A 57 -15.33 12.03 -1.24
N GLU A 58 -14.51 12.98 -0.83
CA GLU A 58 -13.34 13.48 -1.57
C GLU A 58 -12.07 13.35 -0.70
N PRO A 59 -11.45 12.16 -0.68
CA PRO A 59 -10.11 12.02 -0.10
C PRO A 59 -9.09 12.82 -0.89
N GLY A 60 -8.11 13.38 -0.19
CA GLY A 60 -7.02 14.16 -0.79
C GLY A 60 -6.02 13.28 -1.51
N ASP A 61 -5.71 12.13 -0.92
CA ASP A 61 -4.64 11.23 -1.30
C ASP A 61 -4.93 9.79 -0.85
N ILE A 62 -4.00 8.88 -1.17
CA ILE A 62 -3.95 7.52 -0.63
C ILE A 62 -2.67 7.36 0.18
N ASP A 63 -2.82 7.07 1.48
CA ASP A 63 -1.70 6.74 2.35
C ASP A 63 -1.33 5.26 2.23
N LEU A 64 -0.07 4.97 1.92
CA LEU A 64 0.45 3.62 1.73
C LEU A 64 1.58 3.32 2.70
N LEU A 65 1.50 2.20 3.42
CA LEU A 65 2.65 1.56 4.05
C LEU A 65 3.09 0.43 3.13
N VAL A 66 4.32 0.54 2.62
CA VAL A 66 4.85 -0.46 1.68
C VAL A 66 6.03 -1.18 2.29
N ARG A 67 5.97 -2.51 2.23
CA ARG A 67 7.08 -3.41 2.54
C ARG A 67 7.33 -4.29 1.34
N GLY A 68 8.58 -4.44 0.95
CA GLY A 68 8.90 -5.23 -0.23
C GLY A 68 10.28 -5.85 -0.16
N HIS A 69 10.43 -6.91 -0.95
CA HIS A 69 11.72 -7.53 -1.23
C HIS A 69 12.34 -6.81 -2.41
N ALA A 70 13.37 -6.02 -2.16
CA ALA A 70 14.09 -5.36 -3.24
C ALA A 70 15.00 -6.37 -3.95
N ASN A 71 15.01 -6.35 -5.29
CA ASN A 71 15.88 -7.22 -6.09
C ASN A 71 17.33 -6.73 -6.09
N THR A 72 17.56 -5.47 -5.68
CA THR A 72 18.87 -4.83 -5.63
C THR A 72 19.02 -4.01 -4.34
N PRO A 73 20.26 -3.71 -3.91
CA PRO A 73 20.50 -2.75 -2.84
C PRO A 73 19.83 -1.42 -3.19
N PHE A 74 19.09 -0.87 -2.22
CA PHE A 74 18.15 0.25 -2.36
C PHE A 74 18.64 1.35 -3.32
N ALA A 75 17.96 1.48 -4.46
CA ALA A 75 17.86 2.76 -5.16
C ALA A 75 16.86 3.65 -4.40
N PRO A 76 17.10 4.97 -4.28
CA PRO A 76 16.14 5.86 -3.63
C PRO A 76 14.77 5.74 -4.31
N TYR A 77 13.75 5.37 -3.53
CA TYR A 77 12.39 5.26 -4.03
C TYR A 77 11.80 6.65 -4.22
N ASN A 78 11.39 6.96 -5.44
CA ASN A 78 10.62 8.15 -5.75
C ASN A 78 9.22 7.76 -6.18
N SER A 79 8.21 8.38 -5.57
CA SER A 79 6.82 8.25 -6.01
C SER A 79 6.65 8.84 -7.41
N VAL A 80 5.88 8.17 -8.26
CA VAL A 80 5.53 8.69 -9.60
C VAL A 80 4.23 9.49 -9.59
N CYS A 81 3.51 9.47 -8.46
CA CYS A 81 2.27 10.21 -8.24
C CYS A 81 2.35 11.07 -6.94
N PRO A 82 3.35 11.96 -6.79
CA PRO A 82 3.49 12.75 -5.57
C PRO A 82 2.27 13.65 -5.34
N GLY A 83 1.79 13.71 -4.09
CA GLY A 83 0.62 14.50 -3.68
C GLY A 83 -0.72 13.75 -3.80
N ASP A 84 -0.83 12.80 -4.71
CA ASP A 84 -1.99 11.89 -4.80
C ASP A 84 -1.73 10.59 -4.02
N ILE A 85 -0.48 10.14 -3.96
CA ILE A 85 -0.07 8.94 -3.23
C ILE A 85 1.01 9.31 -2.21
N GLN A 86 0.77 9.01 -0.94
CA GLN A 86 1.73 9.18 0.14
C GLN A 86 2.34 7.85 0.54
N VAL A 87 3.53 7.55 -0.01
CA VAL A 87 4.24 6.30 0.29
C VAL A 87 5.11 6.44 1.54
N LYS A 88 4.82 5.62 2.53
CA LYS A 88 5.65 5.37 3.71
C LYS A 88 6.25 3.97 3.57
N SER A 89 7.37 3.86 2.86
CA SER A 89 7.98 2.58 2.53
C SER A 89 9.14 2.22 3.46
N SER A 90 9.41 0.91 3.57
CA SER A 90 10.76 0.42 3.84
C SER A 90 10.90 -0.93 3.15
N PHE A 91 11.98 -1.09 2.41
CA PHE A 91 12.33 -2.36 1.79
C PHE A 91 13.43 -3.01 2.65
N SER A 92 13.59 -4.32 2.53
CA SER A 92 14.72 -5.02 3.13
C SER A 92 15.43 -5.83 2.05
N VAL A 93 16.76 -5.79 2.07
CA VAL A 93 17.60 -6.62 1.20
C VAL A 93 17.74 -7.98 1.90
N MET A 94 17.08 -9.00 1.35
CA MET A 94 17.03 -10.38 1.87
C MET A 94 16.40 -10.60 3.27
N GLY A 95 15.74 -11.75 3.44
CA GLY A 95 15.04 -12.15 4.68
C GLY A 95 13.53 -11.91 4.62
N SER A 96 12.75 -12.96 4.39
CA SER A 96 11.31 -12.90 4.08
C SER A 96 10.43 -13.40 5.22
N ARG A 97 9.91 -12.47 6.01
CA ARG A 97 8.59 -12.69 6.62
C ARG A 97 7.65 -11.58 6.16
N SER A 98 6.49 -11.98 5.63
CA SER A 98 5.35 -11.07 5.55
C SER A 98 5.05 -10.60 6.96
N TYR A 99 4.75 -9.32 7.09
CA TYR A 99 4.31 -8.79 8.38
C TYR A 99 2.82 -9.07 8.52
N SER A 100 2.42 -9.47 9.71
CA SER A 100 1.00 -9.45 10.09
C SER A 100 0.50 -8.00 10.16
N ARG A 101 -0.82 -7.81 10.08
CA ARG A 101 -1.44 -6.49 10.32
C ARG A 101 -1.04 -5.92 11.68
N SER A 102 -1.12 -6.75 12.73
CA SER A 102 -0.78 -6.35 14.10
C SER A 102 0.62 -5.77 14.20
N GLU A 103 1.62 -6.45 13.60
CA GLU A 103 3.01 -5.97 13.61
C GLU A 103 3.19 -4.64 12.86
N ILE A 104 2.40 -4.41 11.81
CA ILE A 104 2.48 -3.14 11.07
C ILE A 104 1.78 -2.01 11.80
N VAL A 105 0.63 -2.28 12.41
CA VAL A 105 -0.05 -1.32 13.28
C VAL A 105 0.85 -0.95 14.45
N GLU A 106 1.46 -1.93 15.11
CA GLU A 106 2.40 -1.71 16.20
C GLU A 106 3.60 -0.86 15.75
N LYS A 107 4.25 -1.22 14.63
CA LYS A 107 5.37 -0.44 14.08
C LYS A 107 4.98 0.97 13.69
N PHE A 108 3.82 1.16 13.07
CA PHE A 108 3.35 2.49 12.68
C PHE A 108 3.03 3.35 13.90
N ASN A 109 2.30 2.80 14.86
CA ASN A 109 1.91 3.49 16.08
C ASN A 109 3.09 3.75 17.02
N GLY A 110 4.14 2.92 16.95
CA GLY A 110 5.38 3.09 17.70
C GLY A 110 6.41 4.02 17.04
N ASP A 111 6.20 4.45 15.80
CA ASP A 111 7.12 5.39 15.16
C ASP A 111 7.09 6.75 15.86
N HIS A 112 8.26 7.24 16.26
CA HIS A 112 8.41 8.48 17.02
C HIS A 112 7.72 9.71 16.39
N LYS A 113 7.66 9.81 15.06
CA LYS A 113 6.97 10.94 14.39
C LYS A 113 5.47 10.79 14.51
N ASN A 114 4.94 9.59 14.33
CA ASN A 114 3.53 9.31 14.47
C ASN A 114 3.05 9.51 15.91
N VAL A 115 3.81 9.01 16.90
CA VAL A 115 3.55 9.24 18.33
C VAL A 115 3.54 10.74 18.65
N LYS A 116 4.56 11.47 18.21
CA LYS A 116 4.67 12.93 18.42
C LYS A 116 3.49 13.70 17.81
N ASN A 117 2.99 13.25 16.67
CA ASN A 117 1.90 13.89 15.94
C ASN A 117 0.51 13.37 16.36
N GLY A 118 0.42 12.41 17.28
CA GLY A 118 -0.83 11.81 17.73
C GLY A 118 -1.57 11.02 16.63
N ILE A 119 -0.84 10.49 15.65
CA ILE A 119 -1.42 9.75 14.51
C ILE A 119 -1.35 8.25 14.82
N PHE A 120 -2.53 7.64 14.93
CA PHE A 120 -2.66 6.21 15.22
C PHE A 120 -3.61 5.54 14.24
N ILE A 121 -3.33 4.27 13.94
CA ILE A 121 -4.20 3.38 13.16
C ILE A 121 -4.57 2.16 14.01
N ASN A 122 -5.73 1.59 13.75
CA ASN A 122 -6.14 0.29 14.29
C ASN A 122 -6.10 -0.76 13.16
N GLU A 123 -6.16 -2.04 13.51
CA GLU A 123 -6.12 -3.12 12.50
C GLU A 123 -7.28 -3.05 11.51
N ASP A 124 -8.47 -2.61 11.95
CA ASP A 124 -9.66 -2.45 11.11
C ASP A 124 -9.56 -1.25 10.14
N GLY A 125 -8.67 -0.30 10.43
CA GLY A 125 -8.43 0.92 9.66
C GLY A 125 -7.42 0.74 8.55
N VAL A 126 -7.04 -0.50 8.26
CA VAL A 126 -6.01 -0.85 7.28
C VAL A 126 -6.54 -1.90 6.32
N THR A 127 -6.31 -1.70 5.02
CA THR A 127 -6.57 -2.72 4.00
C THR A 127 -5.26 -3.22 3.42
N GLU A 128 -5.04 -4.53 3.51
CA GLU A 128 -3.84 -5.20 3.00
C GLU A 128 -4.05 -5.68 1.57
N LEU A 129 -3.10 -5.33 0.70
CA LEU A 129 -2.94 -5.79 -0.66
C LEU A 129 -1.60 -6.53 -0.75
N ILE A 130 -1.61 -7.80 -1.16
CA ILE A 130 -0.39 -8.53 -1.49
C ILE A 130 -0.28 -8.59 -3.00
N LEU A 131 0.84 -8.09 -3.52
CA LEU A 131 1.12 -8.04 -4.94
C LEU A 131 2.44 -8.76 -5.20
N GLU A 132 2.38 -9.73 -6.08
CA GLU A 132 3.54 -10.44 -6.60
C GLU A 132 3.74 -9.92 -8.03
N ALA A 133 5.01 -9.69 -8.40
CA ALA A 133 5.31 -9.42 -9.80
C ALA A 133 4.79 -10.63 -10.60
N ALA A 134 4.09 -10.38 -11.71
CA ALA A 134 3.75 -11.47 -12.62
C ALA A 134 5.08 -12.15 -13.00
N GLU A 135 5.18 -13.46 -12.80
CA GLU A 135 6.27 -14.21 -13.41
C GLU A 135 6.22 -13.89 -14.90
N ASP A 136 7.36 -13.44 -15.44
CA ASP A 136 7.56 -13.23 -16.86
C ASP A 136 7.19 -14.56 -17.53
N THR A 137 5.96 -14.66 -18.02
CA THR A 137 5.49 -15.81 -18.76
C THR A 137 6.15 -15.64 -20.10
N ALA A 138 7.36 -16.19 -20.20
CA ALA A 138 8.13 -16.28 -21.42
C ALA A 138 7.15 -16.64 -22.54
N ALA A 139 7.05 -15.76 -23.53
CA ALA A 139 6.21 -15.96 -24.70
C ALA A 139 6.47 -17.37 -25.25
N PRO A 140 5.43 -18.16 -25.58
CA PRO A 140 5.66 -19.39 -26.32
C PRO A 140 6.32 -19.02 -27.65
N GLN A 141 7.50 -19.59 -27.89
CA GLN A 141 8.20 -19.54 -29.17
C GLN A 141 7.37 -20.18 -30.28
#